data_AF-A0A969LPE2-F1
#
_entry.id   AF-A0A969LPE2-F1
#
_cell.length_a   1.000
_cell.length_b   1.000
_cell.length_c   1.000
_cell.angle_alpha   90.00
_cell.angle_beta   90.00
_cell.angle_gamma   90.00
#
_symmetry.space_group_name_H-M   'P 1'
#
loop_
_entity.id
_entity.type
_entity.pdbx_description
1 polymer ?
#
loop_
_entity_poly.entity_id
_entity_poly.type
_entity_poly.pdbx_seq_one_letter_code
_entity_poly.pdbx_strand_id
1 'polypeptide(L)' 'MLHFLPQPLQLLARAMVADAMKTADLPTVPAAVVVRAATTKRVKARYTAGKVAQRISTLRRIAPADLFDSSLRKQMRLP' A
#
# COMPACT_ATOMS: atom_id res chain seq x y z
N MET A 1 -2.31 4.01 -19.97
CA MET A 1 -3.80 4.04 -20.08
C MET A 1 -4.45 3.92 -18.70
N LEU A 2 -4.35 4.94 -17.84
CA LEU A 2 -5.02 4.98 -16.52
C LEU A 2 -5.88 6.24 -16.33
N HIS A 3 -6.19 6.95 -17.42
CA HIS A 3 -6.77 8.30 -17.36
C HIS A 3 -8.29 8.37 -17.49
N PHE A 4 -9.02 7.25 -17.33
CA PHE A 4 -10.49 7.28 -17.41
C PHE A 4 -11.15 6.13 -16.65
N LEU A 5 -11.04 6.13 -15.33
CA LEU A 5 -11.98 5.37 -14.51
C LEU A 5 -13.36 6.06 -14.64
N PRO A 6 -14.45 5.32 -14.92
CA PRO A 6 -15.78 5.90 -15.02
C PRO A 6 -16.13 6.63 -13.71
N GLN A 7 -16.79 7.79 -13.80
CA GLN A 7 -17.12 8.64 -12.63
C GLN A 7 -17.65 7.88 -11.38
N PRO A 8 -18.55 6.88 -11.48
CA PRO A 8 -18.99 6.12 -10.31
C PRO A 8 -17.86 5.38 -9.58
N LEU A 9 -16.85 4.90 -10.31
CA LEU A 9 -15.74 4.14 -9.75
C LEU A 9 -14.73 5.04 -9.03
N GLN A 10 -14.59 6.30 -9.46
CA GLN A 10 -13.76 7.29 -8.77
C GLN A 10 -14.35 7.66 -7.39
N LEU A 11 -15.67 7.80 -7.29
CA LEU A 11 -16.35 8.11 -6.02
C LEU A 11 -16.18 6.97 -5.01
N LEU A 12 -16.33 5.71 -5.48
CA LEU A 12 -16.10 4.53 -4.65
C LEU A 12 -14.64 4.48 -4.15
N ALA A 13 -13.67 4.67 -5.03
CA ALA A 13 -12.26 4.68 -4.65
C ALA A 13 -11.96 5.76 -3.60
N ARG A 14 -12.53 6.96 -3.75
CA ARG A 14 -12.34 8.06 -2.80
C ARG A 14 -12.96 7.76 -1.44
N ALA A 15 -14.15 7.16 -1.41
CA ALA A 15 -14.79 6.71 -0.18
C ALA A 15 -13.96 5.63 0.53
N MET A 16 -13.41 4.67 -0.22
CA MET A 16 -12.52 3.64 0.33
C MET A 16 -11.24 4.23 0.93
N VAL A 17 -10.62 5.20 0.23
CA VAL A 17 -9.44 5.91 0.77
C VAL A 17 -9.80 6.69 2.03
N ALA A 18 -10.92 7.40 2.04
CA ALA A 18 -11.37 8.14 3.22
C ALA A 18 -11.62 7.22 4.43
N ASP A 19 -12.14 6.02 4.21
CA ASP A 19 -12.31 5.01 5.26
C ASP A 19 -10.96 4.48 5.76
N ALA A 20 -10.04 4.17 4.84
CA ALA A 20 -8.68 3.73 5.18
C ALA A 20 -7.91 4.79 5.98
N MET A 21 -8.13 6.09 5.69
CA MET A 21 -7.48 7.21 6.39
C MET A 21 -7.77 7.22 7.90
N LYS A 22 -8.88 6.63 8.36
CA LYS A 22 -9.20 6.50 9.80
C LYS A 22 -8.17 5.68 10.57
N THR A 23 -7.46 4.79 9.87
CA THR A 23 -6.45 3.89 10.44
C THR A 23 -5.05 4.15 9.89
N ALA A 24 -4.87 5.27 9.17
CA ALA A 24 -3.59 5.59 8.55
C ALA A 24 -2.50 5.87 9.59
N ASP A 25 -1.27 5.49 9.25
CA ASP A 25 -0.10 5.82 10.03
C ASP A 25 0.11 7.35 10.08
N LEU A 26 0.73 7.82 11.16
CA LEU A 26 1.12 9.23 11.30
C LEU A 26 2.02 9.67 10.13
N PRO A 27 1.93 10.93 9.68
CA PRO A 27 2.72 11.44 8.55
C PRO A 27 4.23 11.41 8.80
N THR A 28 4.66 11.33 10.06
CA THR A 28 6.08 11.17 10.45
C THR A 28 6.67 9.83 9.99
N VAL A 29 5.86 8.78 9.88
CA VAL A 29 6.29 7.44 9.47
C VAL A 29 6.79 7.41 8.02
N PRO A 30 6.00 7.83 7.01
CA PRO A 30 6.49 7.91 5.63
C PRO A 30 7.60 8.96 5.48
N ALA A 31 7.57 10.08 6.21
CA ALA A 31 8.62 11.09 6.16
C ALA A 31 10.00 10.51 6.55
N ALA A 32 10.08 9.75 7.66
CA ALA A 32 11.31 9.10 8.07
C ALA A 32 11.83 8.09 7.03
N VAL A 33 10.91 7.40 6.34
CA VAL A 33 11.28 6.46 5.27
C VAL A 33 11.85 7.18 4.06
N VAL A 34 11.30 8.34 3.69
CA VAL A 34 11.83 9.18 2.60
C VAL A 34 13.24 9.67 2.93
N VAL A 35 13.45 10.20 4.14
CA VAL A 35 14.78 10.64 4.59
C VAL A 35 15.78 9.49 4.57
N ARG A 36 15.39 8.31 5.05
CA ARG A 36 16.23 7.11 4.98
C ARG A 36 16.56 6.74 3.53
N ALA A 37 15.58 6.77 2.64
CA ALA A 37 15.78 6.44 1.23
C ALA A 37 16.76 7.41 0.55
N ALA A 38 16.69 8.70 0.87
CA ALA A 38 17.55 9.74 0.34
C ALA A 38 19.00 9.69 0.88
N THR A 39 19.18 9.25 2.13
CA THR A 39 20.50 9.25 2.81
C THR A 39 21.25 7.91 2.72
N THR A 40 20.61 6.85 2.22
CA THR A 40 21.25 5.53 2.16
C THR A 40 22.26 5.43 1.00
N LYS A 41 23.48 4.98 1.29
CA LYS A 41 24.55 4.78 0.28
C LYS A 41 24.18 3.83 -0.87
N ARG A 42 23.33 2.84 -0.61
CA ARG A 42 22.80 1.90 -1.61
C ARG A 42 21.28 1.95 -1.65
N VAL A 43 20.74 2.63 -2.65
CA VAL A 43 19.29 2.78 -2.84
C VAL A 43 18.63 1.42 -3.12
N LYS A 44 17.59 1.08 -2.35
CA LYS A 44 16.76 -0.12 -2.59
C LYS A 44 15.59 0.23 -3.50
N ALA A 45 15.17 -0.73 -4.32
CA ALA A 45 14.00 -0.58 -5.20
C ALA A 45 12.67 -0.39 -4.44
N ARG A 46 12.58 -0.84 -3.18
CA ARG A 46 11.36 -0.71 -2.36
C ARG A 46 11.72 -0.41 -0.91
N TYR A 47 11.03 0.58 -0.35
CA TYR A 47 11.07 0.91 1.06
C TYR A 47 9.66 0.83 1.64
N THR A 48 9.46 -0.04 2.63
CA THR A 48 8.18 -0.17 3.32
C THR A 48 8.06 0.90 4.42
N ALA A 49 6.90 1.55 4.50
CA ALA A 49 6.55 2.48 5.56
C ALA A 49 5.50 1.84 6.49
N GLY A 50 5.71 1.95 7.80
CA GLY A 50 4.82 1.37 8.80
C GLY A 50 4.99 -0.14 9.01
N LYS A 51 4.36 -0.64 10.09
CA LYS A 51 4.45 -2.06 10.50
C LYS A 51 3.67 -2.97 9.56
N VAL A 52 2.51 -2.52 9.08
CA VAL A 52 1.66 -3.31 8.19
C VAL A 52 2.34 -3.56 6.84
N ALA A 53 2.93 -2.53 6.22
CA ALA A 53 3.63 -2.70 4.95
C ALA A 53 4.86 -3.63 5.08
N GLN A 54 5.56 -3.59 6.22
CA GLN A 54 6.64 -4.52 6.51
C GLN A 54 6.13 -5.97 6.58
N ARG A 55 5.03 -6.20 7.31
CA ARG A 55 4.39 -7.53 7.40
C ARG A 55 3.92 -8.04 6.05
N ILE A 56 3.33 -7.18 5.22
CA ILE A 56 2.92 -7.54 3.85
C ILE A 56 4.15 -7.89 2.99
N SER A 57 5.23 -7.12 3.09
CA SER A 57 6.48 -7.40 2.38
C SER A 57 7.11 -8.74 2.80
N THR A 58 7.03 -9.11 4.08
CA THR A 58 7.49 -10.43 4.54
C THR A 58 6.54 -11.53 4.09
N LEU A 59 5.22 -11.31 4.20
CA LEU A 59 4.21 -12.30 3.81
C LEU A 59 4.30 -12.63 2.31
N ARG A 60 4.49 -11.63 1.45
CA ARG A 60 4.68 -11.84 0.00
C ARG A 60 5.88 -12.74 -0.32
N ARG A 61 6.87 -12.85 0.56
CA ARG A 61 8.05 -13.71 0.35
C ARG A 61 7.80 -15.17 0.77
N ILE A 62 6.78 -15.41 1.59
CA ILE A 62 6.56 -16.72 2.23
C ILE A 62 5.25 -17.35 1.74
N ALA A 63 4.22 -16.55 1.50
CA ALA A 63 2.92 -17.03 1.07
C ALA A 63 2.90 -17.40 -0.42
N PRO A 64 2.17 -18.45 -0.82
CA PRO A 64 1.87 -18.73 -2.23
C PRO A 64 1.19 -17.54 -2.89
N ALA A 65 1.55 -17.27 -4.15
CA ALA A 65 1.09 -16.09 -4.89
C ALA A 65 -0.45 -16.00 -4.93
N ASP A 66 -1.12 -17.13 -5.17
CA ASP A 66 -2.58 -17.20 -5.32
C ASP A 66 -3.32 -16.85 -4.02
N LEU A 67 -2.81 -17.32 -2.87
CA LEU A 67 -3.40 -17.03 -1.56
C LEU A 67 -3.17 -15.58 -1.15
N PHE A 68 -1.96 -15.07 -1.36
CA PHE A 68 -1.63 -13.69 -1.06
C PHE A 68 -2.49 -12.73 -1.88
N ASP A 69 -2.58 -12.95 -3.18
CA ASP A 69 -3.36 -12.12 -4.09
C ASP A 69 -4.86 -12.18 -3.78
N SER A 70 -5.41 -13.37 -3.49
CA SER A 70 -6.79 -13.54 -3.05
C SER A 70 -7.11 -12.76 -1.77
N SER A 71 -6.18 -12.73 -0.81
CA SER A 71 -6.36 -11.98 0.45
C SER A 71 -6.38 -10.47 0.22
N LEU A 72 -5.52 -9.96 -0.67
CA LEU A 72 -5.47 -8.54 -1.03
C LEU A 72 -6.72 -8.10 -1.79
N ARG A 73 -7.19 -8.90 -2.76
CA ARG A 73 -8.44 -8.58 -3.49
C ARG A 73 -9.61 -8.44 -2.54
N LYS A 74 -9.75 -9.36 -1.58
CA LYS A 74 -10.80 -9.29 -0.54
C LYS A 74 -10.69 -8.02 0.31
N GLN A 75 -9.50 -7.66 0.77
CA GLN A 75 -9.29 -6.43 1.55
C GLN A 75 -9.62 -5.16 0.75
N MET A 76 -9.29 -5.16 -0.54
CA MET A 76 -9.49 -4.01 -1.43
C MET A 76 -10.84 -4.01 -2.13
N ARG A 77 -11.74 -4.95 -1.80
CA ARG A 77 -13.06 -5.12 -2.45
C ARG A 77 -12.98 -5.15 -3.98
N LEU A 78 -11.91 -5.75 -4.48
CA LEU A 78 -11.69 -5.93 -5.91
C LEU A 78 -12.31 -7.27 -6.34
N PRO A 79 -12.99 -7.32 -7.50
CA PRO A 79 -13.43 -8.59 -8.10
C PRO A 79 -12.25 -9.46 -8.55
#